data_AF-A0A382VTR7-F1
#
_entry.id   AF-A0A382VTR7-F1
#
_cell.length_a   1.000
_cell.length_b   1.000
_cell.length_c   1.000
_cell.angle_alpha   90.00
_cell.angle_beta   90.00
_cell.angle_gamma   90.00
#
_symmetry.space_group_name_H-M   'P 1'
#
loop_
_entity.id
_entity.type
_entity.pdbx_description
1 polymer ?
#
loop_
_entity_poly.entity_id
_entity_poly.type
_entity_poly.pdbx_seq_one_letter_code
_entity_poly.pdbx_strand_id
1 'polypeptide(L)'
;LFFISILLITTNLAAFGAEQSARDVGFVNKYMVNTDGRSFEIVIAANFLVSSMTFSANDKMLKFNIETGLEKENITEIIIPRDLIDGEFTVLLDNEETSYKLSSTAKTSVISMMFDGKGKHTLDIVATKYLEIASEKPSGGGCLIATAAFGSEIAPQIQFLREIR
;
A
#
# COMPACT_ATOMS: atom_id res chain seq x y z
N LEU A 1 -21.55 56.01 47.16
CA LEU A 1 -20.68 55.14 46.34
C LEU A 1 -21.42 53.83 46.10
N PHE A 2 -21.91 53.59 44.88
CA PHE A 2 -22.56 52.33 44.50
C PHE A 2 -21.55 51.53 43.68
N PHE A 3 -21.06 50.41 44.21
CA PHE A 3 -20.17 49.50 43.49
C PHE A 3 -21.04 48.53 42.68
N ILE A 4 -21.01 48.66 41.35
CA ILE A 4 -21.60 47.69 40.42
C ILE A 4 -20.56 46.60 40.18
N SER A 5 -20.85 45.37 40.59
CA SER A 5 -20.06 44.19 40.29
C SER A 5 -20.51 43.63 38.93
N ILE A 6 -19.66 43.71 37.91
CA ILE A 6 -19.91 43.12 36.59
C ILE A 6 -19.33 41.71 36.61
N LEU A 7 -20.22 40.71 36.58
CA LEU A 7 -19.87 39.30 36.45
C LEU A 7 -19.57 38.99 34.98
N LEU A 8 -18.29 38.79 34.65
CA LEU A 8 -17.85 38.40 33.32
C LEU A 8 -18.13 36.89 33.13
N ILE A 9 -19.18 36.55 32.38
CA ILE A 9 -19.45 35.16 31.99
C ILE A 9 -18.53 34.83 30.81
N THR A 10 -17.42 34.15 31.08
CA THR A 10 -16.59 33.57 30.03
C THR A 10 -17.32 32.35 29.47
N THR A 11 -17.99 32.51 28.33
CA THR A 11 -18.42 31.35 27.55
C THR A 11 -17.15 30.62 27.11
N ASN A 12 -16.89 29.46 27.70
CA ASN A 12 -15.94 28.50 27.14
C ASN A 12 -16.50 28.10 25.78
N LEU A 13 -16.00 28.76 24.73
CA LEU A 13 -16.20 28.35 23.36
C LEU A 13 -15.53 26.99 23.28
N ALA A 14 -16.34 25.93 23.33
CA ALA A 14 -15.84 24.57 23.15
C ALA A 14 -15.05 24.59 21.85
N ALA A 15 -13.74 24.35 21.95
CA ALA A 15 -12.82 24.29 20.83
C ALA A 15 -13.12 23.00 20.02
N PHE A 16 -14.29 22.96 19.38
CA PHE A 16 -14.61 22.00 18.34
C PHE A 16 -14.09 22.58 17.03
N GLY A 17 -12.81 22.33 16.76
CA GLY A 17 -12.15 22.81 15.55
C GLY A 17 -10.92 22.00 15.14
N ALA A 18 -10.73 20.81 15.72
CA ALA A 18 -9.79 19.84 15.15
C ALA A 18 -10.59 19.01 14.14
N GLU A 19 -10.25 19.10 12.85
CA GLU A 19 -10.70 18.13 11.86
C GLU A 19 -10.39 16.73 12.42
N GLN A 20 -11.43 15.92 12.66
CA GLN A 20 -11.25 14.56 13.10
C GLN A 20 -10.46 13.82 12.01
N SER A 21 -9.19 13.51 12.27
CA SER A 21 -8.40 12.67 11.39
C SER A 21 -9.04 11.29 11.35
N ALA A 22 -9.03 10.62 10.19
CA ALA A 22 -9.49 9.22 10.08
C ALA A 22 -8.77 8.29 11.08
N ARG A 23 -7.57 8.68 11.55
CA ARG A 23 -6.80 7.97 12.58
C ARG A 23 -7.42 8.02 13.98
N ASP A 24 -8.30 8.98 14.25
CA ASP A 24 -8.93 9.21 15.55
C ASP A 24 -10.38 8.66 15.61
N VAL A 25 -10.87 8.04 14.53
CA VAL A 25 -12.32 7.71 14.36
C VAL A 25 -12.63 6.26 13.99
N GLY A 26 -11.69 5.31 13.97
CA GLY A 26 -12.06 3.95 13.55
C GLY A 26 -11.02 2.82 13.56
N PHE A 27 -11.28 1.81 12.73
CA PHE A 27 -10.48 0.59 12.55
C PHE A 27 -9.20 0.90 11.77
N VAL A 28 -8.06 0.47 12.29
CA VAL A 28 -6.76 0.54 11.61
C VAL A 28 -6.37 -0.85 11.12
N ASN A 29 -6.26 -1.02 9.81
CA ASN A 29 -5.80 -2.25 9.18
C ASN A 29 -4.44 -2.03 8.51
N LYS A 30 -3.57 -3.03 8.60
CA LYS A 30 -2.23 -3.05 8.02
C LYS A 30 -2.12 -4.22 7.06
N TYR A 31 -1.65 -3.96 5.86
CA TYR A 31 -1.48 -4.98 4.83
C TYR A 31 -0.04 -4.96 4.31
N MET A 32 0.58 -6.14 4.25
CA MET A 32 1.92 -6.29 3.69
C MET A 32 1.82 -6.63 2.21
N VAL A 33 2.36 -5.75 1.37
CA VAL A 33 2.57 -5.99 -0.06
C VAL A 33 4.00 -6.48 -0.25
N ASN A 34 4.15 -7.70 -0.75
CA ASN A 34 5.45 -8.28 -1.07
C ASN A 34 5.62 -8.35 -2.58
N THR A 35 6.59 -7.59 -3.11
CA THR A 35 6.85 -7.51 -4.55
C THR A 35 8.30 -7.13 -4.79
N ASP A 36 8.90 -7.65 -5.86
CA ASP A 36 10.32 -7.46 -6.21
C ASP A 36 11.28 -7.69 -5.04
N GLY A 37 11.01 -8.71 -4.21
CA GLY A 37 11.84 -9.03 -3.04
C GLY A 37 11.81 -7.99 -1.91
N ARG A 38 10.91 -6.99 -1.97
CA ARG A 38 10.67 -5.99 -0.92
C ARG A 38 9.30 -6.19 -0.29
N SER A 39 9.16 -5.67 0.92
CA SER A 39 7.92 -5.68 1.70
C SER A 39 7.51 -4.25 2.04
N PHE A 40 6.26 -3.91 1.76
CA PHE A 40 5.69 -2.59 1.99
C PHE A 40 4.46 -2.69 2.88
N GLU A 41 4.42 -1.93 3.96
CA GLU A 41 3.24 -1.83 4.82
C GLU A 41 2.30 -0.75 4.26
N ILE A 42 1.10 -1.16 3.84
CA ILE A 42 -0.02 -0.27 3.54
C ILE A 42 -0.86 -0.16 4.80
N VAL A 43 -1.20 1.06 5.19
CA VAL A 43 -2.04 1.31 6.37
C VAL A 43 -3.33 1.98 5.91
N ILE A 44 -4.47 1.48 6.36
CA ILE A 44 -5.77 2.11 6.15
C ILE A 44 -6.46 2.30 7.51
N ALA A 45 -6.85 3.54 7.79
CA ALA A 45 -7.62 3.92 8.96
C ALA A 45 -8.99 4.41 8.50
N ALA A 46 -10.06 3.72 8.92
CA ALA A 46 -11.41 4.00 8.44
C ALA A 46 -12.47 3.74 9.52
N ASN A 47 -13.62 4.42 9.43
CA ASN A 47 -14.78 4.17 10.30
C ASN A 47 -15.66 2.99 9.84
N PHE A 48 -15.16 2.16 8.92
CA PHE A 48 -15.83 0.99 8.35
C PHE A 48 -14.91 -0.23 8.29
N LEU A 49 -15.48 -1.40 7.99
CA LEU A 49 -14.72 -2.65 7.90
C LEU A 49 -13.95 -2.71 6.58
N VAL A 50 -12.67 -3.08 6.65
CA VAL A 50 -11.87 -3.42 5.46
C VAL A 50 -11.73 -4.95 5.43
N SER A 51 -12.43 -5.59 4.49
CA SER A 51 -12.48 -7.05 4.39
C SER A 51 -11.19 -7.63 3.81
N SER A 52 -10.63 -6.98 2.79
CA SER A 52 -9.38 -7.43 2.16
C SER A 52 -8.72 -6.31 1.35
N MET A 53 -7.42 -6.46 1.11
CA MET A 53 -6.66 -5.64 0.17
C MET A 53 -5.86 -6.53 -0.78
N THR A 54 -5.79 -6.15 -2.05
CA THR A 54 -4.91 -6.75 -3.07
C THR A 54 -4.10 -5.67 -3.77
N PHE A 55 -2.90 -6.01 -4.24
CA PHE A 55 -2.05 -5.14 -5.05
C PHE A 55 -1.77 -5.77 -6.42
N SER A 56 -1.87 -4.98 -7.49
CA SER A 56 -1.47 -5.34 -8.85
C SER A 56 -0.34 -4.43 -9.30
N ALA A 57 0.84 -5.01 -9.56
CA ALA A 57 1.99 -4.29 -10.10
C ALA A 57 1.73 -3.80 -11.55
N ASN A 58 1.08 -4.64 -12.36
CA ASN A 58 0.76 -4.33 -13.77
C ASN A 58 -0.17 -3.12 -13.89
N ASP A 59 -1.22 -3.11 -13.07
CA ASP A 59 -2.23 -2.05 -13.07
C ASP A 59 -1.86 -0.90 -12.11
N LYS A 60 -0.76 -1.06 -11.35
CA LYS A 60 -0.28 -0.09 -10.35
C LYS A 60 -1.37 0.28 -9.35
N MET A 61 -2.12 -0.74 -8.92
CA MET A 61 -3.40 -0.57 -8.26
C MET A 61 -3.46 -1.30 -6.92
N LEU A 62 -3.94 -0.60 -5.90
CA LEU A 62 -4.42 -1.20 -4.65
C LEU A 62 -5.94 -1.29 -4.72
N LYS A 63 -6.49 -2.50 -4.53
CA LYS A 63 -7.93 -2.75 -4.46
C LYS A 63 -8.32 -3.16 -3.06
N PHE A 64 -9.28 -2.46 -2.47
CA PHE A 64 -9.85 -2.73 -1.16
C PHE A 64 -11.30 -3.19 -1.30
N ASN A 65 -11.65 -4.29 -0.65
CA ASN A 65 -13.06 -4.67 -0.45
C ASN A 65 -13.47 -4.18 0.93
N ILE A 66 -14.47 -3.30 1.00
CA ILE A 66 -14.89 -2.62 2.23
C ILE A 66 -16.37 -2.86 2.50
N GLU A 67 -16.77 -2.80 3.77
CA GLU A 67 -18.17 -2.89 4.18
C GLU A 67 -18.50 -1.74 5.15
N THR A 68 -19.32 -0.80 4.67
CA THR A 68 -19.73 0.39 5.38
C THR A 68 -21.03 0.16 6.15
N GLY A 69 -21.08 0.73 7.36
CA GLY A 69 -22.27 0.66 8.22
C GLY A 69 -23.15 1.91 8.16
N LEU A 70 -22.59 3.04 7.73
CA LEU A 70 -23.23 4.36 7.73
C LEU A 70 -23.75 4.71 6.34
N GLU A 71 -24.90 5.36 6.29
CA GLU A 71 -25.46 5.90 5.04
C GLU A 71 -24.69 7.14 4.54
N LYS A 72 -24.03 7.85 5.45
CA LYS A 72 -23.28 9.08 5.16
C LYS A 72 -21.99 9.14 5.95
N GLU A 73 -21.06 9.97 5.49
CA GLU A 73 -19.84 10.31 6.21
C GLU A 73 -18.97 9.08 6.53
N ASN A 74 -18.86 8.15 5.58
CA ASN A 74 -17.83 7.11 5.64
C ASN A 74 -16.47 7.76 5.33
N ILE A 75 -15.52 7.65 6.25
CA ILE A 75 -14.23 8.36 6.19
C ILE A 75 -13.11 7.32 6.19
N THR A 76 -12.11 7.53 5.33
CA THR A 76 -10.89 6.73 5.33
C THR A 76 -9.65 7.55 5.01
N GLU A 77 -8.53 7.16 5.60
CA GLU A 77 -7.18 7.60 5.28
C GLU A 77 -6.31 6.39 4.95
N ILE A 78 -5.63 6.44 3.81
CA ILE A 78 -4.77 5.37 3.30
C ILE A 78 -3.35 5.92 3.19
N ILE A 79 -2.41 5.25 3.85
CA ILE A 79 -0.98 5.54 3.79
C ILE A 79 -0.30 4.55 2.87
N ILE A 80 0.37 5.06 1.85
CA ILE A 80 1.02 4.28 0.80
C ILE A 80 2.50 4.67 0.75
N PRO A 81 3.44 3.72 0.87
CA PRO A 81 4.86 3.99 0.64
C PRO A 81 5.12 4.41 -0.81
N ARG A 82 5.80 5.55 -1.01
CA ARG A 82 6.13 6.08 -2.33
C ARG A 82 7.20 5.26 -3.06
N ASP A 83 7.89 4.39 -2.34
CA ASP A 83 8.83 3.41 -2.90
C ASP A 83 8.14 2.17 -3.49
N LEU A 84 6.80 2.05 -3.33
CA LEU A 84 5.95 1.05 -3.95
C LEU A 84 5.27 1.64 -5.19
N ILE A 85 4.37 2.62 -4.98
CA ILE A 85 3.65 3.33 -6.04
C ILE A 85 3.68 4.83 -5.77
N ASP A 86 3.77 5.64 -6.83
CA ASP A 86 3.90 7.10 -6.75
C ASP A 86 3.31 7.78 -8.00
N GLY A 87 3.40 9.10 -8.06
CA GLY A 87 2.93 9.92 -9.16
C GLY A 87 1.55 10.49 -8.87
N GLU A 88 0.72 10.52 -9.91
CA GLU A 88 -0.68 10.94 -9.79
C GLU A 88 -1.52 9.73 -9.40
N PHE A 89 -2.57 9.98 -8.61
CA PHE A 89 -3.50 8.94 -8.16
C PHE A 89 -4.89 9.17 -8.76
N THR A 90 -5.54 8.09 -9.13
CA THR A 90 -6.97 8.04 -9.43
C THR A 90 -7.63 7.14 -8.40
N VAL A 91 -8.72 7.60 -7.80
CA VAL A 91 -9.46 6.87 -6.78
C VAL A 91 -10.84 6.54 -7.33
N LEU A 92 -11.19 5.25 -7.32
CA LEU A 92 -12.45 4.74 -7.83
C LEU A 92 -13.24 4.10 -6.68
N LEU A 93 -14.49 4.53 -6.48
CA LEU A 93 -15.46 3.85 -5.63
C LEU A 93 -16.46 3.13 -6.54
N ASP A 94 -16.56 1.82 -6.41
CA ASP A 94 -17.42 0.98 -7.25
C ASP A 94 -17.20 1.16 -8.77
N ASN A 95 -15.95 1.37 -9.16
CA ASN A 95 -15.48 1.68 -10.53
C ASN A 95 -15.85 3.08 -11.05
N GLU A 96 -16.40 3.97 -10.21
CA GLU A 96 -16.62 5.38 -10.54
C GLU A 96 -15.57 6.27 -9.87
N GLU A 97 -15.04 7.23 -10.62
CA GLU A 97 -14.03 8.16 -10.09
C GLU A 97 -14.62 9.06 -9.01
N THR A 98 -13.88 9.21 -7.90
CA THR A 98 -14.31 10.00 -6.75
C THR A 98 -13.22 10.96 -6.28
N SER A 99 -13.65 12.05 -5.65
CA SER A 99 -12.75 13.06 -5.11
C SER A 99 -12.03 12.56 -3.87
N TYR A 100 -10.75 12.91 -3.75
CA TYR A 100 -9.92 12.63 -2.59
C TYR A 100 -9.00 13.81 -2.28
N LYS A 101 -8.53 13.88 -1.04
CA LYS A 101 -7.46 14.81 -0.62
C LYS A 101 -6.14 14.05 -0.60
N LEU A 102 -5.11 14.62 -1.21
CA LEU A 102 -3.75 14.09 -1.19
C LEU A 102 -2.86 14.93 -0.29
N SER A 103 -2.22 14.28 0.67
CA SER A 103 -1.06 14.80 1.39
C SER A 103 0.13 13.88 1.11
N SER A 104 1.34 14.43 0.99
CA SER A 104 2.51 13.63 0.64
C SER A 104 3.75 14.11 1.38
N THR A 105 4.60 13.14 1.72
CA THR A 105 5.96 13.37 2.23
C THR A 105 6.98 12.83 1.24
N ALA A 106 8.26 12.88 1.60
CA ALA A 106 9.32 12.24 0.82
C ALA A 106 9.15 10.71 0.74
N LYS A 107 8.47 10.08 1.69
CA LYS A 107 8.39 8.60 1.81
C LYS A 107 7.00 8.03 1.62
N THR A 108 5.96 8.82 1.86
CA THR A 108 4.58 8.32 1.91
C THR A 108 3.61 9.26 1.20
N SER A 109 2.65 8.68 0.51
CA SER A 109 1.44 9.36 0.06
C SER A 109 0.30 9.01 1.02
N VAL A 110 -0.50 10.01 1.39
CA VAL A 110 -1.64 9.89 2.28
C VAL A 110 -2.87 10.34 1.52
N ILE A 111 -3.77 9.41 1.25
CA ILE A 111 -5.04 9.65 0.55
C ILE A 111 -6.14 9.69 1.61
N SER A 112 -6.83 10.81 1.72
CA SER A 112 -8.00 10.96 2.61
C SER A 112 -9.25 11.16 1.78
N MET A 113 -10.32 10.45 2.11
CA MET A 113 -11.59 10.55 1.39
C MET A 113 -12.79 10.42 2.33
N MET A 114 -13.91 10.97 1.88
CA MET A 114 -15.22 10.87 2.52
C MET A 114 -16.26 10.53 1.45
N PHE A 115 -17.14 9.58 1.73
CA PHE A 115 -18.22 9.20 0.82
C PHE A 115 -19.47 8.74 1.57
N ASP A 116 -20.60 8.75 0.87
CA ASP A 116 -21.89 8.29 1.36
C ASP A 116 -22.21 6.91 0.75
N GLY A 117 -23.05 6.14 1.44
CA GLY A 117 -23.48 4.81 1.00
C GLY A 117 -23.14 3.70 2.00
N LYS A 118 -24.13 2.83 2.21
CA LYS A 118 -24.03 1.67 3.08
C LYS A 118 -23.87 0.38 2.29
N GLY A 119 -23.12 -0.57 2.86
CA GLY A 119 -23.02 -1.93 2.35
C GLY A 119 -21.63 -2.24 1.84
N LYS A 120 -21.55 -3.16 0.87
CA LYS A 120 -20.27 -3.62 0.32
C LYS A 120 -19.87 -2.77 -0.86
N HIS A 121 -18.64 -2.29 -0.84
CA HIS A 121 -18.07 -1.46 -1.89
C HIS A 121 -16.67 -1.96 -2.27
N THR A 122 -16.22 -1.58 -3.47
CA THR A 122 -14.83 -1.72 -3.88
C THR A 122 -14.19 -0.34 -3.99
N LEU A 123 -13.04 -0.17 -3.35
CA LEU A 123 -12.24 1.05 -3.41
C LEU A 123 -10.91 0.74 -4.10
N ASP A 124 -10.69 1.32 -5.27
CA ASP A 124 -9.48 1.12 -6.06
C ASP A 124 -8.64 2.40 -6.07
N ILE A 125 -7.35 2.27 -5.76
CA ILE A 125 -6.35 3.34 -5.81
C ILE A 125 -5.38 3.00 -6.93
N VAL A 126 -5.43 3.75 -8.02
CA VAL A 126 -4.57 3.55 -9.20
C VAL A 126 -3.51 4.65 -9.22
N ALA A 127 -2.25 4.28 -9.39
CA ALA A 127 -1.13 5.22 -9.48
C ALA A 127 -0.52 5.24 -10.88
N THR A 128 0.11 6.35 -11.27
CA THR A 128 0.79 6.42 -12.58
C THR A 128 2.15 5.71 -12.58
N LYS A 129 2.77 5.52 -11.41
CA LYS A 129 4.09 4.86 -11.28
C LYS A 129 4.04 3.71 -10.28
N TYR A 130 4.70 2.62 -10.65
CA TYR A 130 5.11 1.53 -9.78
C TYR A 130 6.64 1.49 -9.81
N LEU A 131 7.28 1.49 -8.65
CA LEU A 131 8.73 1.56 -8.55
C LEU A 131 9.30 0.16 -8.42
N GLU A 132 9.55 -0.48 -9.56
CA GLU A 132 10.22 -1.78 -9.64
C GLU A 132 11.66 -1.68 -9.14
N ILE A 133 12.18 -2.79 -8.58
CA ILE A 133 13.64 -2.94 -8.58
C ILE A 133 14.04 -3.15 -10.04
N ALA A 134 14.95 -2.32 -10.54
CA ALA A 134 15.71 -2.66 -11.73
C ALA A 134 16.54 -3.90 -11.39
N SER A 135 15.93 -5.09 -11.47
CA SER A 135 16.69 -6.32 -11.62
C SER A 135 17.53 -6.05 -12.84
N GLU A 136 18.85 -6.11 -12.70
CA GLU A 136 19.76 -6.07 -13.83
C GLU A 136 19.25 -7.11 -14.82
N LYS A 137 18.50 -6.66 -15.84
CA LYS A 137 18.41 -7.40 -17.09
C LYS A 137 19.87 -7.54 -17.46
N PRO A 138 20.44 -8.76 -17.54
CA PRO A 138 21.78 -8.89 -18.05
C PRO A 138 21.75 -8.20 -19.41
N SER A 139 22.48 -7.09 -19.51
CA SER A 139 22.53 -6.28 -20.71
C SER A 139 22.80 -7.21 -21.87
N GLY A 140 21.88 -7.27 -22.83
CA GLY A 140 22.07 -8.04 -24.04
C GLY A 140 23.38 -7.62 -24.70
N GLY A 141 24.33 -8.56 -24.79
CA GLY A 141 25.60 -8.32 -25.45
C GLY A 141 26.72 -9.20 -24.91
N GLY A 142 26.86 -10.40 -25.46
CA GLY A 142 28.08 -11.20 -25.29
C GLY A 142 27.82 -12.62 -24.85
N CYS A 143 27.49 -13.49 -25.81
CA CYS A 143 27.77 -14.91 -25.69
C CYS A 143 29.29 -15.07 -25.57
N LEU A 144 29.82 -15.26 -24.37
CA LEU A 144 31.15 -15.82 -24.18
C LEU A 144 30.96 -17.29 -23.81
N ILE A 145 31.06 -18.13 -24.84
CA ILE A 145 31.21 -19.57 -24.68
C ILE A 145 32.51 -19.79 -23.88
N ALA A 146 32.37 -20.23 -22.63
CA ALA A 146 33.48 -20.80 -21.90
C ALA A 146 33.82 -22.16 -22.53
N THR A 147 34.83 -22.22 -23.39
CA THR A 147 35.44 -23.49 -23.81
C THR A 147 36.48 -23.89 -22.78
N ALA A 148 36.05 -24.61 -21.74
CA ALA A 148 36.98 -25.36 -20.91
C ALA A 148 37.24 -26.69 -21.63
N ALA A 149 38.26 -26.74 -22.47
CA ALA A 149 38.79 -28.00 -22.98
C ALA A 149 39.50 -28.74 -21.84
N PHE A 150 38.75 -29.50 -21.05
CA PHE A 150 39.33 -30.59 -20.25
C PHE A 150 39.08 -31.91 -20.97
N GLY A 151 39.75 -32.04 -22.11
CA GLY A 151 39.91 -33.30 -22.85
C GLY A 151 41.30 -33.85 -22.55
N SER A 152 41.44 -34.55 -21.45
CA SER A 152 42.51 -35.54 -21.28
C SER A 152 41.88 -36.73 -20.58
N GLU A 153 41.44 -37.65 -21.42
CA GLU A 153 41.61 -39.09 -21.25
C GLU A 153 42.06 -39.52 -19.85
N ILE A 154 41.15 -40.16 -19.11
CA ILE A 154 41.33 -41.53 -18.59
C ILE A 154 39.98 -41.97 -18.00
N ALA A 155 39.29 -42.81 -18.75
CA ALA A 155 38.44 -43.88 -18.22
C ALA A 155 39.24 -45.19 -18.37
N PRO A 156 38.91 -46.33 -17.75
CA PRO A 156 38.01 -46.59 -16.61
C PRO A 156 38.66 -47.56 -15.58
N GLN A 157 38.54 -47.31 -14.27
CA GLN A 157 38.91 -48.32 -13.26
C GLN A 157 37.84 -48.45 -12.19
N ILE A 158 36.62 -48.81 -12.59
CA ILE A 158 35.71 -49.55 -11.71
C ILE A 158 35.14 -50.73 -12.51
N GLN A 159 35.91 -51.81 -12.56
CA GLN A 159 35.38 -53.16 -12.78
C GLN A 159 35.93 -54.08 -11.69
N PHE A 160 35.76 -53.67 -10.43
CA PHE A 160 35.97 -54.53 -9.27
C PHE A 160 34.76 -55.43 -9.04
N LEU A 161 34.42 -56.26 -10.04
CA LEU A 161 33.52 -57.40 -9.87
C LEU A 161 33.95 -58.53 -10.82
N ARG A 162 34.95 -59.30 -10.38
CA ARG A 162 34.96 -60.76 -10.54
C ARG A 162 35.35 -61.32 -9.18
N GLU A 163 34.38 -61.90 -8.49
CA GLU A 163 34.32 -63.35 -8.29
C GLU A 163 35.67 -63.91 -7.82
N ILE A 164 35.76 -64.34 -6.55
CA ILE A 164 36.06 -65.74 -6.23
C ILE A 164 35.25 -66.15 -4.99
N ARG A 165 34.58 -67.29 -5.15
CA ARG A 165 33.81 -68.07 -4.17
C ARG A 165 34.72 -68.70 -3.12
#